data_AF-A0A7W1TIR9-F1
#
_entry.id   AF-A0A7W1TIR9-F1
#
_cell.length_a   1.000
_cell.length_b   1.000
_cell.length_c   1.000
_cell.angle_alpha   90.00
_cell.angle_beta   90.00
_cell.angle_gamma   90.00
#
_symmetry.space_group_name_H-M   'P 1'
#
loop_
_entity.id
_entity.type
_entity.pdbx_description
1 polymer ?
#
loop_
_entity_poly.entity_id
_entity_poly.type
_entity_poly.pdbx_seq_one_letter_code
_entity_poly.pdbx_strand_id
1 'polypeptide(L)'
;MATTISAIYEDGVLRLLVPLSLPEHTQVEVTVDVPATATFRDSRERIRAALVAGGLSRAQSEPWAGPPPLSTEERASLAQQVGPGRPLSEIINEEREGR
;
A
#
# COMPACT_ATOMS: atom_id res chain seq x y z
N MET A 1 28.13 19.86 22.86
CA MET A 1 26.70 20.11 22.58
C MET A 1 26.26 19.15 21.49
N ALA A 2 25.12 18.46 21.66
CA ALA A 2 24.59 17.54 20.65
C ALA A 2 23.61 18.30 19.76
N THR A 3 23.73 18.15 18.44
CA THR A 3 22.84 18.78 17.45
C THR A 3 22.27 17.68 16.57
N THR A 4 20.94 17.64 16.43
CA THR A 4 20.24 16.69 15.55
C THR A 4 19.98 17.33 14.21
N ILE A 5 20.39 16.68 13.13
CA ILE A 5 20.31 17.21 11.76
C ILE A 5 19.87 16.07 10.83
N SER A 6 19.03 16.38 9.86
CA SER A 6 18.57 15.39 8.88
C SER A 6 19.57 15.22 7.73
N ALA A 7 19.78 13.97 7.34
CA ALA A 7 20.68 13.59 6.24
C ALA A 7 20.08 12.44 5.44
N ILE A 8 20.49 12.33 4.17
CA ILE A 8 20.18 11.19 3.30
C ILE A 8 21.45 10.36 3.15
N TYR A 9 21.31 9.04 3.25
CA TYR A 9 22.39 8.10 2.95
C TYR A 9 22.19 7.53 1.54
N GLU A 10 23.14 7.79 0.64
CA GLU A 10 23.08 7.41 -0.78
C GLU A 10 24.48 7.05 -1.27
N ASP A 11 24.63 5.94 -2.00
CA ASP A 11 25.91 5.47 -2.56
C ASP A 11 27.08 5.40 -1.58
N GLY A 12 26.80 5.07 -0.32
CA GLY A 12 27.82 4.99 0.73
C GLY A 12 28.17 6.33 1.38
N VAL A 13 27.52 7.43 0.98
CA VAL A 13 27.81 8.80 1.42
C VAL A 13 26.63 9.36 2.23
N LEU A 14 26.92 9.92 3.40
CA LEU A 14 25.95 10.66 4.21
C LEU A 14 25.89 12.12 3.74
N ARG A 15 24.78 12.51 3.10
CA ARG A 15 24.55 13.86 2.57
C ARG A 15 23.62 14.63 3.50
N LEU A 16 24.13 15.68 4.14
CA LEU A 16 23.31 16.55 4.97
C LEU A 16 22.27 17.28 4.11
N LEU A 17 21.03 17.36 4.59
CA LEU A 17 19.98 18.13 3.92
C LEU A 17 20.15 19.64 4.12
N VAL A 18 20.72 20.02 5.27
CA VAL A 18 21.00 21.40 5.64
C VAL A 18 22.48 21.52 6.02
N PRO A 19 23.19 22.55 5.55
CA PRO A 19 24.58 22.79 5.94
C PRO A 19 24.72 22.90 7.47
N LEU A 20 25.70 22.21 8.02
CA LEU A 20 26.02 22.29 9.43
C LEU A 20 27.05 23.39 9.66
N SER A 21 26.68 24.43 10.41
CA SER A 21 27.55 25.55 10.76
C SER A 21 28.59 25.15 11.81
N LEU A 22 29.66 24.51 11.36
CA LEU A 22 30.84 24.19 12.18
C LEU A 22 32.12 24.77 11.55
N PRO A 23 33.12 25.11 12.37
CA PRO A 23 34.44 25.51 11.85
C PRO A 23 35.08 24.40 11.01
N GLU A 24 35.90 24.80 10.04
CA GLU A 24 36.68 23.86 9.24
C GLU A 24 37.59 23.00 10.15
N HIS A 25 37.82 21.74 9.75
CA HIS A 25 38.63 20.75 10.47
C HIS A 25 38.15 20.37 11.89
N THR A 26 36.88 20.62 12.22
CA THR A 26 36.30 20.17 13.50
C THR A 26 36.05 18.66 13.47
N GLN A 27 36.59 17.91 14.45
CA GLN A 27 36.24 16.50 14.66
C GLN A 27 34.85 16.39 15.30
N VAL A 28 34.00 15.52 14.75
CA VAL A 28 32.63 15.30 15.23
C VAL A 28 32.35 13.82 15.42
N GLU A 29 31.60 13.50 16.46
CA GLU A 29 31.03 12.17 16.68
C GLU A 29 29.62 12.15 16.07
N VAL A 30 29.31 11.12 15.28
CA VAL A 30 28.04 11.00 14.56
C VAL A 30 27.24 9.84 15.12
N THR A 31 26.07 10.13 15.68
CA THR A 31 25.05 9.13 16.01
C THR A 31 24.04 9.08 14.88
N VAL A 32 23.91 7.93 14.22
CA VAL A 32 22.93 7.72 13.15
C VAL A 32 21.70 7.05 13.75
N ASP A 33 20.60 7.79 13.79
CA ASP A 33 19.28 7.24 14.07
C ASP A 33 18.55 7.06 12.73
N VAL A 34 18.38 5.81 12.31
CA VAL A 34 17.59 5.49 11.12
C VAL A 34 16.17 5.32 11.63
N PRO A 35 15.26 6.31 11.43
CA PRO A 35 13.88 6.12 11.80
C PRO A 35 13.42 4.90 11.03
N ALA A 36 12.91 3.89 11.74
CA ALA A 36 12.33 2.71 11.12
C ALA A 36 11.36 3.22 10.08
N THR A 37 11.75 3.15 8.80
CA THR A 37 10.91 3.55 7.68
C THR A 37 9.66 2.74 7.92
N ALA A 38 8.56 3.43 8.23
CA ALA A 38 7.26 2.79 8.31
C ALA A 38 7.16 2.00 7.03
N THR A 39 7.30 0.68 7.13
CA THR A 39 7.37 -0.19 5.98
C THR A 39 6.12 0.10 5.16
N PHE A 40 6.12 -0.20 3.87
CA PHE A 40 4.90 0.01 3.07
C PHE A 40 3.67 -0.67 3.72
N ARG A 41 3.91 -1.74 4.49
CA ARG A 41 2.95 -2.39 5.39
C ARG A 41 2.51 -1.49 6.55
N ASP A 42 3.42 -0.88 7.32
CA ASP A 42 3.08 0.05 8.41
C ASP A 42 2.32 1.29 7.91
N SER A 43 2.68 1.80 6.73
CA SER A 43 1.99 2.92 6.11
C SER A 43 0.56 2.54 5.70
N ARG A 44 0.39 1.34 5.11
CA ARG A 44 -0.93 0.81 4.75
C ARG A 44 -1.81 0.54 5.97
N GLU A 45 -1.24 0.05 7.05
CA GLU A 45 -1.96 -0.17 8.31
C GLU A 45 -2.39 1.13 8.96
N ARG A 46 -1.54 2.16 8.99
CA ARG A 46 -1.91 3.50 9.48
C ARG A 46 -3.02 4.14 8.63
N ILE A 47 -2.92 4.05 7.31
CA ILE A 47 -3.96 4.55 6.40
C ILE A 47 -5.28 3.80 6.65
N ARG A 48 -5.23 2.47 6.77
CA ARG A 48 -6.42 1.67 7.09
C ARG A 48 -7.02 2.06 8.44
N ALA A 49 -6.19 2.27 9.47
CA ALA A 49 -6.65 2.69 10.79
C ALA A 49 -7.33 4.07 10.74
N ALA A 50 -6.77 5.03 10.01
CA ALA A 50 -7.36 6.35 9.82
C ALA A 50 -8.72 6.28 9.08
N LEU A 51 -8.83 5.45 8.04
CA LEU A 51 -10.08 5.24 7.31
C LEU A 51 -11.16 4.57 8.18
N VAL A 52 -10.79 3.64 9.05
CA VAL A 52 -11.71 3.02 10.02
C VAL A 52 -12.18 4.04 11.06
N ALA A 53 -11.26 4.80 11.64
CA ALA A 53 -11.58 5.83 12.63
C ALA A 53 -12.50 6.92 12.07
N GLY A 54 -12.31 7.28 10.79
CA GLY A 54 -13.18 8.22 10.07
C GLY A 54 -14.51 7.63 9.60
N GLY A 55 -14.79 6.35 9.84
CA GLY A 55 -16.00 5.67 9.38
C GLY A 55 -16.08 5.43 7.87
N LEU A 56 -14.98 5.66 7.14
CA LEU A 56 -14.87 5.48 5.69
C LEU A 56 -14.59 4.03 5.28
N SER A 57 -14.18 3.20 6.23
CA SER A 57 -13.98 1.76 6.05
C SER A 57 -14.44 0.99 7.28
N ARG A 58 -14.90 -0.24 7.09
CA ARG A 58 -15.10 -1.17 8.21
C ARG A 58 -13.77 -1.86 8.51
N ALA A 59 -13.47 -2.04 9.80
CA ALA A 59 -12.43 -2.99 10.19
C ALA A 59 -12.93 -4.38 9.80
N GLN A 60 -12.33 -5.00 8.79
CA GLN A 60 -12.51 -6.44 8.61
C GLN A 60 -11.75 -7.12 9.75
N SER A 61 -12.51 -7.66 10.71
CA SER A 61 -11.98 -8.37 11.87
C SER A 61 -11.43 -9.75 11.50
N GLU A 62 -11.88 -10.31 10.37
CA GLU A 62 -11.55 -11.66 9.92
C GLU A 62 -11.21 -11.63 8.42
N PRO A 63 -10.29 -12.48 7.94
CA PRO A 63 -10.14 -12.75 6.52
C PRO A 63 -11.51 -13.20 5.98
N TRP A 64 -11.96 -12.61 4.88
CA TRP A 64 -13.16 -13.10 4.20
C TRP A 64 -12.90 -14.54 3.74
N ALA A 65 -13.47 -15.51 4.45
CA ALA A 65 -13.35 -16.92 4.11
C ALA A 65 -14.08 -17.28 2.80
N GLY A 66 -14.96 -16.39 2.34
CA GLY A 66 -15.84 -16.63 1.21
C GLY A 66 -16.85 -17.75 1.45
N PRO A 67 -17.83 -17.89 0.55
CA PRO A 67 -18.58 -19.12 0.49
C PRO A 67 -17.63 -20.28 0.15
N PRO A 68 -17.90 -21.50 0.62
CA PRO A 68 -17.15 -22.67 0.19
C PRO A 68 -17.16 -22.77 -1.34
N PRO A 69 -16.07 -23.27 -1.95
CA PRO A 69 -16.02 -23.45 -3.39
C PRO A 69 -17.11 -24.43 -3.83
N LEU A 70 -17.86 -24.05 -4.88
CA LEU A 70 -18.89 -24.90 -5.47
C LEU A 70 -18.26 -26.17 -6.05
N SER A 71 -18.94 -27.30 -5.85
CA SER A 71 -18.62 -28.55 -6.52
C SER A 71 -18.80 -28.42 -8.05
N THR A 72 -18.20 -29.35 -8.79
CA THR A 72 -18.32 -29.37 -10.25
C THR A 72 -19.76 -29.53 -10.72
N GLU A 73 -20.57 -30.31 -10.00
CA GLU A 73 -21.99 -30.55 -10.30
C GLU A 73 -22.84 -29.30 -10.03
N GLU A 74 -22.65 -28.64 -8.88
CA GLU A 74 -23.33 -27.38 -8.56
C GLU A 74 -23.00 -26.29 -9.57
N ARG A 75 -21.73 -26.22 -9.99
CA ARG A 75 -21.27 -25.27 -11.00
C ARG A 75 -21.90 -25.53 -12.37
N ALA A 76 -22.02 -26.80 -12.78
CA ALA A 76 -22.66 -27.18 -14.03
C ALA A 76 -24.17 -26.88 -14.01
N SER A 77 -24.85 -27.15 -12.90
CA SER A 77 -26.26 -26.84 -12.70
C SER A 77 -26.53 -25.33 -12.77
N LEU A 78 -25.71 -24.51 -12.11
CA LEU A 78 -25.79 -23.05 -12.17
C LEU A 78 -25.48 -22.51 -13.58
N ALA A 79 -24.52 -23.10 -14.28
CA ALA A 79 -24.20 -22.73 -15.65
C ALA A 79 -25.33 -23.06 -16.64
N GLN A 80 -26.24 -23.97 -16.31
CA GLN A 80 -27.45 -24.21 -17.10
C GLN A 80 -28.56 -23.20 -16.79
N GLN A 81 -28.60 -22.65 -15.58
CA GLN A 81 -29.55 -21.60 -15.18
C GLN A 81 -29.15 -20.23 -15.73
N VAL A 82 -27.84 -19.97 -15.80
CA VAL A 82 -27.29 -18.81 -16.48
C VAL A 82 -27.22 -19.17 -17.97
N GLY A 83 -28.25 -18.83 -18.74
CA GLY A 83 -28.26 -19.06 -20.19
C GLY A 83 -26.98 -18.51 -20.87
N PRO A 84 -26.68 -18.88 -22.13
CA PRO A 84 -25.48 -18.42 -22.82
C PRO A 84 -25.50 -16.88 -22.89
N GLY A 85 -24.84 -16.26 -21.93
CA GLY A 85 -24.66 -14.82 -21.88
C GLY A 85 -23.73 -14.40 -23.00
N ARG A 86 -23.93 -13.20 -23.52
CA ARG A 86 -22.95 -12.60 -24.41
C ARG A 86 -21.64 -12.42 -23.66
N PRO A 87 -20.48 -12.61 -24.32
CA PRO A 87 -19.20 -12.39 -23.66
C PRO A 87 -19.14 -10.94 -23.16
N LEU A 88 -18.60 -10.76 -21.95
CA LEU A 88 -18.52 -9.45 -21.31
C LEU A 88 -17.79 -8.43 -22.19
N SER A 89 -16.84 -8.89 -23.01
CA SER A 89 -16.15 -8.07 -24.01
C SER A 89 -17.07 -7.45 -25.04
N GLU A 90 -18.09 -8.18 -25.52
CA GLU A 90 -19.07 -7.62 -26.47
C GLU A 90 -19.91 -6.53 -25.82
N ILE A 91 -20.39 -6.76 -24.59
CA ILE A 91 -21.21 -5.80 -23.84
C ILE A 91 -20.41 -4.50 -23.59
N ILE A 92 -19.15 -4.62 -23.21
CA ILE A 92 -18.25 -3.48 -22.96
C ILE A 92 -17.96 -2.69 -24.26
N ASN A 93 -17.77 -3.39 -25.38
CA ASN A 93 -17.47 -2.75 -26.66
C ASN A 93 -18.68 -1.98 -27.18
N GLU A 94 -19.90 -2.54 -27.10
CA GLU A 94 -21.12 -1.85 -27.49
C GLU A 94 -21.38 -0.59 -26.65
N GLU A 95 -21.12 -0.64 -25.34
CA GLU A 95 -21.25 0.54 -24.47
C GLU A 95 -20.23 1.64 -24.81
N ARG A 96 -19.03 1.26 -25.29
CA ARG A 96 -18.00 2.20 -25.73
C ARG A 96 -18.30 2.82 -27.09
N GLU A 97 -18.83 2.05 -28.03
CA GLU A 97 -19.11 2.50 -29.40
C GLU A 97 -20.42 3.29 -29.51
N GLY A 98 -21.32 3.15 -28.54
CA GLY A 98 -22.59 3.88 -28.44
C GLY A 98 -22.51 5.27 -27.79
N ARG A 99 -21.30 5.82 -27.54
CA ARG A 99 -21.09 7.17 -26.99
C ARG A 99 -20.46 8.13 -27.99
#